data_AF-A0A9E0X6L7-F1
#
_entry.id   AF-A0A9E0X6L7-F1
#
_cell.length_a   1.000
_cell.length_b   1.000
_cell.length_c   1.000
_cell.angle_alpha   90.00
_cell.angle_beta   90.00
_cell.angle_gamma   90.00
#
_symmetry.space_group_name_H-M   'P 1'
#
loop_
_entity.id
_entity.type
_entity.pdbx_description
1 polymer ?
#
loop_
_entity_poly.entity_id
_entity_poly.type
_entity_poly.pdbx_seq_one_letter_code
_entity_poly.pdbx_strand_id
1 'polypeptide(L)'
;MSSNDSLARLAAVIESRKPANGGDPQASYVARLLHKGPDAFLKKIGEEATEVVMAAKDVDHGAAPAKLVYEVADLWFHSMVALAHYGLAPADVIAELERREGTSGIEEKALRKVTGRALEEGEAP
;
A
#
# COMPACT_ATOMS: atom_id res chain seq x y z
N MET A 1 -17.19 9.95 9.72
CA MET A 1 -16.36 8.77 9.37
C MET A 1 -15.15 9.29 8.63
N SER A 2 -13.94 9.13 9.17
CA SER A 2 -12.71 9.54 8.49
C SER A 2 -12.25 8.44 7.52
N SER A 3 -11.36 8.74 6.57
CA SER A 3 -10.84 7.73 5.63
C SER A 3 -10.15 6.55 6.33
N ASN A 4 -9.48 6.82 7.46
CA ASN A 4 -8.83 5.79 8.29
C ASN A 4 -9.83 4.76 8.83
N ASP A 5 -11.05 5.19 9.16
CA ASP A 5 -12.13 4.32 9.63
C ASP A 5 -12.61 3.36 8.51
N SER A 6 -12.60 3.79 7.24
CA SER A 6 -12.93 2.90 6.12
C SER A 6 -11.87 1.81 5.88
N LEU A 7 -10.57 2.16 5.95
CA LEU A 7 -9.48 1.19 5.81
C LEU A 7 -9.47 0.19 6.98
N ALA A 8 -9.73 0.65 8.20
CA ALA A 8 -9.84 -0.21 9.37
C ALA A 8 -10.99 -1.22 9.25
N ARG A 9 -12.18 -0.79 8.80
CA ARG A 9 -13.30 -1.70 8.56
C ARG A 9 -13.00 -2.73 7.48
N LEU A 10 -12.38 -2.32 6.38
CA LEU A 10 -11.99 -3.24 5.32
C LEU A 10 -10.92 -4.24 5.80
N ALA A 11 -9.94 -3.79 6.58
CA ALA A 11 -8.95 -4.67 7.20
C ALA A 11 -9.59 -5.70 8.14
N ALA A 12 -10.57 -5.30 8.96
CA ALA A 12 -11.31 -6.22 9.82
C ALA A 12 -12.06 -7.29 9.01
N VAL A 13 -12.64 -6.91 7.86
CA VAL A 13 -13.24 -7.88 6.93
C VAL A 13 -12.18 -8.82 6.38
N ILE A 14 -11.04 -8.32 5.89
CA ILE A 14 -9.95 -9.15 5.36
C ILE A 14 -9.43 -10.13 6.43
N GLU A 15 -9.19 -9.65 7.65
CA GLU A 15 -8.75 -10.45 8.79
C GLU A 15 -9.74 -11.58 9.09
N SER A 16 -11.05 -11.29 9.10
CA SER A 16 -12.10 -12.31 9.29
C SER A 16 -12.11 -13.40 8.20
N ARG A 17 -11.45 -13.17 7.05
CA ARG A 17 -11.35 -14.13 5.94
C ARG A 17 -10.05 -14.91 5.92
N LYS A 18 -9.16 -14.72 6.89
CA LYS A 18 -7.94 -15.54 7.00
C LYS A 18 -8.30 -17.00 7.28
N PRO A 19 -7.51 -17.97 6.76
CA PRO A 19 -7.70 -19.38 7.07
C PRO A 19 -7.72 -19.66 8.57
N ALA A 20 -6.83 -19.00 9.34
CA ALA A 20 -6.76 -19.12 10.81
C ALA A 20 -8.03 -18.64 11.53
N ASN A 21 -8.83 -17.77 10.89
CA ASN A 21 -10.06 -17.22 11.43
C ASN A 21 -11.32 -17.87 10.83
N GLY A 22 -11.17 -19.02 10.15
CA GLY A 22 -12.29 -19.78 9.57
C GLY A 22 -12.76 -19.26 8.20
N GLY A 23 -11.92 -18.51 7.48
CA GLY A 23 -12.23 -18.06 6.12
C GLY A 23 -12.42 -19.22 5.13
N ASP A 24 -13.59 -19.30 4.51
CA ASP A 24 -13.90 -20.31 3.50
C ASP A 24 -13.50 -19.84 2.07
N PRO A 25 -12.53 -20.50 1.41
CA PRO A 25 -12.08 -20.15 0.06
C PRO A 25 -13.12 -20.43 -1.04
N GLN A 26 -14.19 -21.18 -0.76
CA GLN A 26 -15.31 -21.38 -1.70
C GLN A 26 -16.34 -20.25 -1.60
N ALA A 27 -16.47 -19.62 -0.44
CA ALA A 27 -17.46 -18.57 -0.19
C ALA A 27 -16.90 -17.14 -0.28
N SER A 28 -15.57 -16.94 -0.22
CA SER A 28 -14.97 -15.61 -0.20
C SER A 28 -13.76 -15.50 -1.13
N TYR A 29 -13.74 -14.42 -1.92
CA TYR A 29 -12.60 -14.07 -2.77
C TYR A 29 -11.31 -13.86 -1.96
N VAL A 30 -11.39 -13.12 -0.85
CA VAL A 30 -10.23 -12.86 0.01
C VAL A 30 -9.72 -14.16 0.64
N ALA A 31 -10.61 -15.02 1.14
CA ALA A 31 -10.22 -16.31 1.68
C ALA A 31 -9.54 -17.18 0.60
N ARG A 32 -10.02 -17.12 -0.64
CA ARG A 32 -9.42 -17.82 -1.77
C ARG A 32 -8.01 -17.30 -2.11
N LEU A 33 -7.79 -15.99 -2.08
CA LEU A 33 -6.45 -15.41 -2.27
C LEU A 33 -5.50 -15.86 -1.17
N LEU A 34 -5.92 -15.74 0.09
CA LEU A 34 -5.10 -16.11 1.25
C LEU A 34 -4.82 -17.61 1.30
N HIS A 35 -5.77 -18.46 0.88
CA HIS A 35 -5.59 -19.90 0.76
C HIS A 35 -4.62 -20.29 -0.35
N LYS A 36 -4.62 -19.58 -1.49
CA LYS A 36 -3.68 -19.83 -2.59
C LYS A 36 -2.23 -19.43 -2.25
N GLY A 37 -2.04 -18.67 -1.18
CA GLY A 37 -0.72 -18.21 -0.74
C GLY A 37 -0.23 -16.95 -1.48
N PRO A 38 1.01 -16.54 -1.19
CA PRO A 38 1.52 -15.22 -1.57
C PRO A 38 1.48 -14.92 -3.06
N ASP A 39 1.85 -15.88 -3.90
CA ASP A 39 1.89 -15.69 -5.36
C ASP A 39 0.56 -15.19 -5.95
N ALA A 40 -0.58 -15.58 -5.36
CA ALA A 40 -1.89 -15.19 -5.86
C ALA A 40 -2.19 -13.70 -5.68
N PHE A 41 -1.92 -13.14 -4.49
CA PHE A 41 -2.18 -11.72 -4.24
C PHE A 41 -1.01 -10.84 -4.69
N LEU A 42 0.24 -11.33 -4.65
CA LEU A 42 1.41 -10.59 -5.15
C LEU A 42 1.34 -10.40 -6.67
N LYS A 43 0.87 -11.40 -7.42
CA LYS A 43 0.60 -11.25 -8.85
C LYS A 43 -0.42 -10.13 -9.12
N LYS A 44 -1.49 -10.08 -8.34
CA LYS A 44 -2.50 -9.02 -8.48
C LYS A 44 -1.94 -7.64 -8.17
N ILE A 45 -1.10 -7.49 -7.14
CA ILE A 45 -0.40 -6.22 -6.89
C ILE A 45 0.38 -5.74 -8.12
N GLY A 46 1.11 -6.64 -8.81
CA GLY A 46 1.83 -6.28 -10.04
C GLY A 46 0.91 -5.93 -11.22
N GLU A 47 -0.20 -6.65 -11.36
CA GLU A 47 -1.25 -6.38 -12.35
C GLU A 47 -1.87 -5.00 -12.11
N GLU A 48 -2.37 -4.74 -10.91
CA GLU A 48 -3.01 -3.46 -10.55
C GLU A 48 -2.04 -2.28 -10.66
N ALA A 49 -0.78 -2.45 -10.26
CA ALA A 49 0.23 -1.40 -10.42
C ALA A 49 0.43 -1.03 -11.89
N THR A 50 0.40 -2.00 -12.79
CA THR A 50 0.48 -1.76 -14.24
C THR A 50 -0.78 -1.10 -14.76
N GLU A 51 -1.96 -1.52 -14.29
CA GLU A 51 -3.25 -0.94 -14.66
C GLU A 51 -3.38 0.51 -14.18
N VAL A 52 -2.89 0.86 -12.99
CA VAL A 52 -2.78 2.26 -12.51
C VAL A 52 -1.96 3.11 -13.48
N VAL A 53 -0.81 2.61 -13.93
CA VAL A 53 0.05 3.33 -14.88
C VAL A 53 -0.66 3.54 -16.21
N MET A 54 -1.34 2.51 -16.73
CA MET A 54 -2.09 2.61 -17.98
C MET A 54 -3.28 3.57 -17.84
N ALA A 55 -4.07 3.46 -16.77
CA ALA A 55 -5.22 4.31 -16.51
C ALA A 55 -4.81 5.79 -16.37
N ALA A 56 -3.68 6.08 -15.73
CA ALA A 56 -3.14 7.44 -15.65
C ALA A 56 -2.80 8.00 -17.04
N LYS A 57 -2.12 7.20 -17.88
CA LYS A 57 -1.82 7.61 -19.25
C LYS A 57 -3.08 7.80 -20.08
N ASP A 58 -4.08 6.95 -19.93
CA ASP A 58 -5.34 7.08 -20.68
C ASP A 58 -6.10 8.35 -20.27
N VAL A 59 -6.05 8.75 -18.99
CA VAL A 59 -6.59 10.03 -18.53
C VAL A 59 -5.94 11.21 -19.23
N ASP A 60 -4.60 11.20 -19.40
CA ASP A 60 -3.89 12.23 -20.17
C ASP A 60 -4.33 12.29 -21.64
N HIS A 61 -4.90 11.21 -22.17
CA HIS A 61 -5.45 11.11 -23.53
C HIS A 61 -6.98 11.25 -23.59
N GLY A 62 -7.61 11.73 -22.51
CA GLY A 62 -9.04 12.08 -22.48
C GLY A 62 -9.98 10.98 -21.97
N ALA A 63 -9.45 9.89 -21.41
CA ALA A 63 -10.27 8.89 -20.72
C ALA A 63 -10.80 9.41 -19.38
N ALA A 64 -11.84 8.76 -18.86
CA ALA A 64 -12.48 9.16 -17.61
C ALA A 64 -11.58 8.92 -16.39
N PRO A 65 -11.35 9.94 -15.51
CA PRO A 65 -10.53 9.79 -14.30
C PRO A 65 -11.00 8.73 -13.31
N ALA A 66 -12.27 8.32 -13.39
CA ALA A 66 -12.84 7.28 -12.54
C ALA A 66 -12.11 5.93 -12.67
N LYS A 67 -11.57 5.62 -13.86
CA LYS A 67 -10.79 4.39 -14.06
C LYS A 67 -9.50 4.39 -13.24
N LEU A 68 -8.80 5.52 -13.16
CA LEU A 68 -7.60 5.65 -12.34
C LEU A 68 -7.91 5.44 -10.85
N VAL A 69 -8.99 6.04 -10.34
CA VAL A 69 -9.41 5.84 -8.94
C VAL A 69 -9.74 4.37 -8.67
N TYR A 70 -10.38 3.70 -9.63
CA TYR A 70 -10.73 2.29 -9.55
C TYR A 70 -9.47 1.40 -9.41
N GLU A 71 -8.47 1.57 -10.27
CA GLU A 71 -7.25 0.74 -10.19
C GLU A 71 -6.39 1.05 -8.96
N VAL A 72 -6.36 2.31 -8.51
CA VAL A 72 -5.67 2.66 -7.25
C VAL A 72 -6.37 1.99 -6.05
N ALA A 73 -7.70 1.93 -6.07
CA ALA A 73 -8.45 1.23 -5.03
C ALA A 73 -8.19 -0.28 -5.04
N ASP A 74 -8.09 -0.90 -6.22
CA ASP A 74 -7.79 -2.34 -6.31
C ASP A 74 -6.35 -2.65 -5.88
N LEU A 75 -5.39 -1.80 -6.27
CA LEU A 75 -4.01 -1.87 -5.79
C LEU A 75 -3.93 -1.79 -4.25
N TRP A 76 -4.67 -0.85 -3.64
CA TRP A 76 -4.72 -0.73 -2.18
C TRP A 76 -5.38 -1.95 -1.54
N PHE A 77 -6.48 -2.43 -2.10
CA PHE A 77 -7.16 -3.63 -1.61
C PHE A 77 -6.22 -4.85 -1.60
N HIS A 78 -5.54 -5.12 -2.72
CA HIS A 78 -4.61 -6.23 -2.82
C HIS A 78 -3.39 -6.06 -1.92
N SER A 79 -2.91 -4.82 -1.73
CA SER A 79 -1.87 -4.51 -0.74
C SER A 79 -2.33 -4.82 0.69
N MET A 80 -3.57 -4.51 1.04
CA MET A 80 -4.13 -4.83 2.37
C MET A 80 -4.27 -6.34 2.60
N VAL A 81 -4.60 -7.12 1.57
CA VAL A 81 -4.59 -8.59 1.65
C VAL A 81 -3.18 -9.11 1.94
N ALA A 82 -2.16 -8.54 1.28
CA ALA A 82 -0.77 -8.87 1.55
C ALA A 82 -0.35 -8.51 2.99
N LEU A 83 -0.69 -7.30 3.48
CA LEU A 83 -0.43 -6.90 4.87
C LEU A 83 -1.01 -7.91 5.86
N ALA A 84 -2.29 -8.28 5.70
CA ALA A 84 -2.96 -9.23 6.58
C ALA A 84 -2.31 -10.63 6.57
N HIS A 85 -1.80 -11.08 5.42
CA HIS A 85 -1.03 -12.33 5.30
C HIS A 85 0.26 -12.27 6.11
N TYR A 86 0.97 -11.14 6.08
CA TYR A 86 2.23 -10.92 6.82
C TYR A 86 2.03 -10.44 8.26
N GLY A 87 0.78 -10.42 8.76
CA GLY A 87 0.49 -10.01 10.15
C GLY A 87 0.59 -8.51 10.39
N LEU A 88 0.44 -7.71 9.33
CA LEU A 88 0.44 -6.24 9.37
C LEU A 88 -0.97 -5.71 9.12
N ALA A 89 -1.20 -4.47 9.52
CA ALA A 89 -2.45 -3.73 9.33
C ALA A 89 -2.23 -2.46 8.50
N PRO A 90 -3.29 -1.88 7.90
CA PRO A 90 -3.18 -0.59 7.21
C PRO A 90 -2.69 0.54 8.14
N ALA A 91 -2.94 0.44 9.44
CA ALA A 91 -2.45 1.38 10.43
C ALA A 91 -0.91 1.48 10.43
N ASP A 92 -0.21 0.37 10.18
CA ASP A 92 1.26 0.37 10.10
C ASP A 92 1.75 1.18 8.89
N VAL A 93 1.04 1.09 7.76
CA VAL A 93 1.33 1.90 6.56
C VAL A 93 1.00 3.36 6.79
N ILE A 94 -0.14 3.66 7.44
CA ILE A 94 -0.53 5.04 7.77
C ILE A 94 0.52 5.68 8.69
N ALA A 95 0.98 4.97 9.72
CA ALA A 95 2.03 5.46 10.62
C ALA A 95 3.33 5.75 9.85
N GLU A 96 3.71 4.92 8.88
CA GLU A 96 4.85 5.19 8.01
C GLU A 96 4.62 6.41 7.09
N LEU A 97 3.40 6.61 6.58
CA LEU A 97 3.06 7.80 5.80
C LEU A 97 3.12 9.08 6.65
N GLU A 98 2.56 9.07 7.86
CA GLU A 98 2.62 10.19 8.81
C GLU A 98 4.09 10.53 9.17
N ARG A 99 4.93 9.50 9.37
CA ARG A 99 6.38 9.69 9.57
C ARG A 99 7.05 10.37 8.36
N ARG A 100 6.64 10.01 7.14
CA ARG A 100 7.15 10.62 5.89
C ARG A 100 6.61 12.04 5.68
N GLU A 101 5.39 12.34 6.09
CA GLU A 101 4.86 13.70 6.04
C GLU A 101 5.70 14.65 6.90
N GLY A 102 6.12 14.20 8.09
CA GLY A 102 7.00 14.96 8.98
C GLY A 102 8.47 15.06 8.50
N THR A 103 8.84 14.36 7.44
CA THR A 103 10.20 14.35 6.88
C THR A 103 10.10 14.54 5.38
N SER A 104 9.97 15.77 4.86
CA SER A 104 9.88 15.91 3.41
C SER A 104 11.12 15.27 2.78
N GLY A 105 10.95 14.42 1.76
CA GLY A 105 12.08 13.72 1.13
C GLY A 105 13.12 14.67 0.50
N ILE A 106 12.78 15.95 0.39
CA ILE A 106 13.69 17.05 0.03
C ILE A 106 14.53 17.46 1.24
N GLU A 107 13.93 17.67 2.40
CA GLU A 107 14.64 17.97 3.65
C GLU A 107 15.53 16.80 4.08
N GLU A 108 15.07 15.55 3.94
CA GLU A 108 15.89 14.39 4.29
C GLU A 108 17.11 14.25 3.36
N LYS A 109 16.94 14.52 2.06
CA LYS A 109 18.07 14.58 1.10
C LYS A 109 18.99 15.77 1.36
N ALA A 110 18.44 16.91 1.76
CA ALA A 110 19.21 18.09 2.13
C ALA A 110 20.04 17.83 3.39
N LEU A 111 19.44 17.27 4.43
CA LEU A 111 20.10 16.85 5.67
C LEU A 111 21.19 15.81 5.39
N ARG A 112 20.93 14.77 4.59
CA ARG A 112 21.98 13.79 4.21
C ARG A 112 23.14 14.43 3.45
N LYS A 113 22.90 15.42 2.58
CA LYS A 113 23.97 16.17 1.91
C LYS A 113 24.76 17.04 2.88
N VAL A 114 24.10 17.70 3.83
CA VAL A 114 24.76 18.53 4.85
C VAL A 114 25.60 17.66 5.78
N THR A 115 25.05 16.55 6.28
CA THR A 115 25.79 15.60 7.13
C THR A 115 26.94 14.94 6.37
N GLY A 116 26.75 14.58 5.09
CA GLY A 116 27.82 14.05 4.25
C GLY A 116 28.97 15.03 4.06
N ARG A 117 28.67 16.32 3.85
CA ARG A 117 29.70 17.37 3.74
C ARG A 117 30.41 17.65 5.07
N ALA A 118 29.68 17.69 6.19
CA ALA A 118 30.30 17.88 7.51
C ALA A 118 31.27 16.74 7.89
N LEU A 119 30.96 15.51 7.50
CA LEU A 119 31.84 14.36 7.69
C LEU A 119 33.07 14.37 6.77
N GLU A 120 32.93 14.90 5.55
CA GLU A 120 34.04 15.07 4.59
C GLU A 120 34.94 16.27 4.92
N GLU A 121 34.39 17.34 5.50
CA GLU A 121 35.11 18.57 5.85
C GLU A 121 35.80 18.49 7.23
N GLY A 122 35.69 17.37 7.94
CA GLY A 122 36.43 17.12 9.19
C GLY A 122 35.99 18.02 10.35
N GLU A 123 34.81 18.63 10.25
CA GLU A 123 34.28 19.56 11.23
C GLU A 123 33.19 18.86 12.04
N ALA A 124 33.61 17.99 12.96
CA ALA A 124 32.79 17.58 14.08
C ALA A 124 33.38 18.21 15.35
N PRO A 125 32.55 18.76 16.26
CA PRO A 125 33.02 19.18 17.58
C PRO A 125 33.54 17.99 18.41
#